data_AF-A0AB36P3F3-F1
#
_entry.id   AF-A0AB36P3F3-F1
#
_cell.length_a   1.000
_cell.length_b   1.000
_cell.length_c   1.000
_cell.angle_alpha   90.00
_cell.angle_beta   90.00
_cell.angle_gamma   90.00
#
_symmetry.space_group_name_H-M   'P 1'
#
loop_
_entity.id
_entity.type
_entity.pdbx_description
1 polymer ?
#
loop_
_entity_poly.entity_id
_entity_poly.type
_entity_poly.pdbx_seq_one_letter_code
_entity_poly.pdbx_strand_id
1 'polypeptide(L)' 'MKNLANGHTVAQINPTKGFRIHLLVFVLTIPIIWAIWFFTSRTYLWPLWQTSAWAVGLLFHYLGVFIFKNQNH' A
#
# COMPACT_ATOMS: atom_id res chain seq x y z
N MET A 1 24.86 -15.45 34.51
CA MET A 1 24.33 -16.16 33.33
C MET A 1 24.41 -15.21 32.16
N LYS A 2 25.26 -15.53 31.19
CA LYS A 2 25.72 -14.61 30.13
C LYS A 2 24.91 -14.87 28.86
N ASN A 3 24.38 -13.81 28.26
CA ASN A 3 24.16 -13.66 26.81
C ASN A 3 23.37 -14.77 26.08
N LEU A 4 22.05 -14.83 26.24
CA LEU A 4 21.17 -15.64 25.38
C LEU A 4 20.10 -14.83 24.62
N ALA A 5 20.21 -13.50 24.58
CA ALA A 5 19.45 -12.70 23.64
C ALA A 5 20.16 -12.71 22.27
N ASN A 6 20.23 -13.90 21.65
CA ASN A 6 20.67 -14.02 20.26
C ASN A 6 19.75 -13.16 19.40
N GLY A 7 20.36 -12.19 18.74
CA GLY A 7 19.71 -11.22 17.88
C GLY A 7 18.88 -11.91 16.81
N HIS A 8 17.57 -11.83 16.95
CA HIS A 8 16.73 -11.79 15.78
C HIS A 8 17.05 -10.46 15.11
N THR A 9 18.00 -10.48 14.18
CA THR A 9 18.23 -9.39 13.23
C THR A 9 16.96 -9.28 12.40
N VAL A 10 15.94 -8.63 12.95
CA VAL A 10 14.76 -8.20 12.21
C VAL A 10 15.30 -7.37 11.07
N ALA A 11 15.25 -7.93 9.87
CA ALA A 11 15.66 -7.24 8.66
C ALA A 11 15.03 -5.85 8.71
N GLN A 12 15.84 -4.80 8.61
CA GLN A 12 15.35 -3.43 8.69
C GLN A 12 14.42 -3.19 7.49
N ILE A 13 13.11 -3.32 7.72
CA ILE A 13 12.11 -3.08 6.68
C ILE A 13 12.06 -1.57 6.48
N ASN A 14 12.44 -1.11 5.28
CA ASN A 14 12.33 0.30 4.92
C ASN A 14 10.85 0.63 4.61
N PRO A 15 10.14 1.38 5.48
CA PRO A 15 8.72 1.66 5.30
C PRO A 15 8.45 2.48 4.03
N THR A 16 9.38 3.35 3.62
CA THR A 16 9.29 4.12 2.38
C THR A 16 9.34 3.21 1.15
N LYS A 17 10.15 2.13 1.19
CA LYS A 17 10.18 1.13 0.12
C LYS A 17 8.83 0.40 0.02
N GLY A 18 8.25 0.05 1.15
CA GLY A 18 6.91 -0.54 1.22
C GLY A 18 5.85 0.36 0.59
N PHE A 19 5.84 1.65 0.93
CA PHE A 19 4.93 2.62 0.34
C PHE A 19 5.10 2.76 -1.17
N ARG A 20 6.34 2.85 -1.68
CA ARG A 20 6.61 2.96 -3.12
C ARG A 20 6.08 1.75 -3.90
N ILE A 21 6.20 0.54 -3.34
CA ILE A 21 5.66 -0.67 -3.95
C ILE A 21 4.13 -0.60 -3.98
N HIS A 22 3.47 -0.23 -2.87
CA HIS A 22 2.01 -0.11 -2.81
C HIS A 22 1.51 0.93 -3.83
N LEU A 23 2.17 2.10 -3.91
CA LEU A 23 1.84 3.13 -4.90
C LEU A 23 2.02 2.63 -6.35
N LEU A 24 3.12 1.94 -6.64
CA LEU A 24 3.37 1.40 -7.98
C LEU A 24 2.30 0.37 -8.38
N VAL A 25 1.98 -0.56 -7.49
CA VAL A 25 0.92 -1.56 -7.71
C VAL A 25 -0.41 -0.85 -7.95
N PHE A 26 -0.75 0.16 -7.15
CA PHE A 26 -1.96 0.96 -7.34
C PHE A 26 -2.00 1.64 -8.73
N VAL A 27 -0.95 2.37 -9.12
CA VAL A 27 -0.89 3.11 -10.38
C VAL A 27 -0.93 2.19 -11.60
N LEU A 28 -0.36 0.99 -11.53
CA LEU A 28 -0.38 0.04 -12.64
C LEU A 28 -1.71 -0.74 -12.72
N THR A 29 -2.27 -1.12 -11.57
CA THR A 29 -3.43 -2.01 -11.50
C THR A 29 -4.72 -1.27 -11.80
N ILE A 30 -4.89 -0.04 -11.31
CA ILE A 30 -6.13 0.74 -11.50
C ILE A 30 -6.44 0.95 -13.00
N PRO A 31 -5.53 1.43 -13.86
CA PRO A 31 -5.81 1.57 -15.30
C PRO A 31 -6.18 0.25 -15.97
N ILE A 32 -5.53 -0.86 -15.59
CA ILE A 32 -5.83 -2.19 -16.15
C ILE A 32 -7.25 -2.62 -15.76
N ILE A 33 -7.63 -2.46 -14.50
CA ILE A 33 -8.99 -2.76 -14.02
C ILE A 33 -10.04 -1.93 -14.77
N TRP A 34 -9.79 -0.62 -14.91
CA TRP A 34 -10.69 0.27 -15.65
C TRP A 34 -10.76 -0.07 -17.14
N ALA A 35 -9.64 -0.48 -17.75
CA ALA A 35 -9.62 -0.98 -19.12
C ALA A 35 -10.45 -2.26 -19.26
N ILE A 36 -10.28 -3.24 -18.36
CA ILE A 36 -11.09 -4.47 -18.36
C ILE A 36 -12.58 -4.12 -18.31
N TRP A 37 -12.99 -3.25 -17.39
CA TRP A 37 -14.39 -2.81 -17.29
C TRP A 37 -14.86 -2.14 -18.59
N PHE A 38 -14.07 -1.23 -19.15
CA PHE A 38 -14.40 -0.50 -20.38
C PHE A 38 -14.60 -1.45 -21.57
N PHE A 39 -13.77 -2.49 -21.68
CA PHE A 39 -13.79 -3.44 -22.81
C PHE A 39 -14.73 -4.64 -22.62
N THR A 40 -15.15 -4.98 -21.41
CA THR A 40 -15.97 -6.18 -21.14
C THR A 40 -17.43 -5.86 -20.81
N SER A 41 -17.69 -4.96 -19.87
CA SER A 41 -19.04 -4.67 -19.39
C SER A 41 -19.11 -3.29 -18.77
N ARG A 42 -19.87 -2.40 -19.39
CA ARG A 42 -20.10 -1.02 -18.94
C ARG A 42 -21.41 -0.83 -18.17
N THR A 43 -22.12 -1.93 -17.85
CA THR A 43 -23.46 -1.88 -17.24
C THR A 43 -23.43 -1.51 -15.76
N TYR A 44 -22.36 -1.86 -15.04
CA TYR A 44 -22.19 -1.53 -13.63
C TYR A 44 -20.75 -1.06 -13.36
N LEU A 45 -20.60 0.10 -12.73
CA LEU A 45 -19.32 0.77 -12.44
C LEU A 45 -18.57 0.12 -11.26
N TRP A 46 -18.35 -1.19 -11.31
CA TRP A 46 -17.67 -1.91 -10.23
C TRP A 46 -16.22 -1.46 -9.95
N PRO A 47 -15.42 -0.97 -10.92
CA PRO A 47 -14.08 -0.47 -10.62
C PRO A 47 -14.08 0.71 -9.64
N LEU A 48 -15.17 1.47 -9.58
CA LEU A 48 -15.24 2.68 -8.75
C LEU A 48 -15.08 2.36 -7.27
N TRP A 49 -15.87 1.42 -6.74
CA TRP A 49 -15.79 1.08 -5.32
C TRP A 49 -14.48 0.37 -4.98
N GLN A 50 -13.95 -0.46 -5.89
CA GLN A 50 -12.66 -1.12 -5.71
C GLN A 50 -11.50 -0.10 -5.67
N THR A 51 -11.50 0.87 -6.60
CA THR A 51 -10.52 1.97 -6.64
C THR A 51 -10.58 2.79 -5.36
N SER A 52 -11.79 3.16 -4.92
CA SER A 52 -12.00 3.95 -3.70
C SER A 52 -11.50 3.25 -2.45
N ALA A 53 -11.82 1.96 -2.26
CA ALA A 53 -11.36 1.20 -1.09
C ALA A 53 -9.82 1.09 -1.05
N TRP A 54 -9.18 0.86 -2.20
CA TRP A 54 -7.72 0.81 -2.28
C TRP A 54 -7.07 2.17 -2.09
N ALA A 55 -7.67 3.24 -2.61
CA ALA A 55 -7.17 4.61 -2.42
C ALA A 55 -7.14 4.99 -0.94
N VAL A 56 -8.15 4.57 -0.17
CA VAL A 56 -8.17 4.72 1.29
C VAL A 56 -7.00 3.97 1.93
N GLY A 57 -6.76 2.72 1.55
CA GLY A 57 -5.60 1.95 2.04
C GLY A 57 -4.25 2.61 1.71
N LEU A 58 -4.10 3.15 0.50
CA LEU A 58 -2.92 3.89 0.08
C LEU A 58 -2.72 5.18 0.90
N LEU A 59 -3.82 5.91 1.18
CA LEU A 59 -3.81 7.10 2.03
C LEU A 59 -3.34 6.75 3.45
N PHE A 60 -3.91 5.73 4.08
CA PHE A 60 -3.47 5.33 5.42
C PHE A 60 -2.03 4.82 5.45
N HIS A 61 -1.55 4.17 4.38
CA HIS A 61 -0.15 3.79 4.27
C HIS A 61 0.76 5.03 4.20
N TYR A 62 0.38 6.04 3.41
CA TYR A 62 1.09 7.33 3.35
C TYR A 62 1.14 7.99 4.74
N LEU A 63 0.01 8.09 5.43
CA LEU A 63 -0.08 8.68 6.77
C LEU A 63 0.85 7.94 7.75
N GLY A 64 0.84 6.61 7.73
CA GLY A 64 1.70 5.78 8.59
C GLY A 64 3.20 5.99 8.33
N VAL A 65 3.61 6.13 7.07
CA VAL A 65 5.04 6.26 6.71
C VAL A 65 5.57 7.68 6.91
N PHE A 66 4.80 8.70 6.54
CA PHE A 66 5.30 10.07 6.44
C PHE A 66 4.80 11.01 7.53
N ILE A 67 3.59 10.80 8.05
CA ILE A 67 3.01 11.69 9.06
C ILE A 67 3.25 11.11 10.46
N PHE A 68 2.73 9.92 10.75
CA PHE A 68 2.76 9.36 12.10
C PHE A 68 4.16 8.95 12.55
N LYS A 69 5.02 8.53 11.62
CA LYS A 69 6.43 8.22 11.94
C LYS A 69 7.19 9.43 12.50
N ASN A 70 6.84 10.65 12.08
CA ASN A 70 7.51 11.88 12.53
C ASN A 70 6.95 12.43 13.86
N GLN A 71 5.92 11.82 14.45
CA GLN A 71 5.25 12.33 15.65
C GLN A 71 5.74 11.67 16.97
N ASN A 72 6.64 10.68 16.89
CA ASN A 72 7.15 9.95 18.07
C ASN A 72 8.48 10.52 18.62
N HIS A 73 8.68 11.84 18.56
CA HIS A 73 9.83 12.52 19.16
C HIS A 73 9.43 13.21 20.47
#